data_AF-A0A6A7KSF8-F1
#
_entry.id   AF-A0A6A7KSF8-F1
#
_cell.length_a   1.000
_cell.length_b   1.000
_cell.length_c   1.000
_cell.angle_alpha   90.00
_cell.angle_beta   90.00
_cell.angle_gamma   90.00
#
_symmetry.space_group_name_H-M   'P 1'
#
loop_
_entity.id
_entity.type
_entity.pdbx_description
1 polymer ?
#
loop_
_entity_poly.entity_id
_entity_poly.type
_entity_poly.pdbx_seq_one_letter_code
_entity_poly.pdbx_strand_id
1 'polypeptide(L)' 'MSDAFVVEIWGEQVGLAIRERGGFRFFAAAPGYFGLDGNLYPTFGHVRLAAIRKAKSDAPARSAHRETTLPG' A
#
# COMPACT_ATOMS: atom_id res chain seq x y z
N MET A 1 -20.40 -10.98 -0.58
CA MET A 1 -19.69 -10.08 0.34
C MET A 1 -18.23 -10.17 -0.04
N SER A 2 -17.61 -9.08 -0.48
CA SER A 2 -16.18 -9.07 -0.80
C SER A 2 -15.41 -8.85 0.50
N ASP A 3 -14.52 -9.77 0.86
CA ASP A 3 -13.66 -9.59 2.03
C ASP A 3 -12.67 -8.45 1.72
N ALA A 4 -12.57 -7.45 2.60
CA ALA A 4 -11.63 -6.35 2.49
C ALA A 4 -10.61 -6.42 3.64
N PHE A 5 -9.34 -6.23 3.31
CA PHE A 5 -8.22 -6.36 4.25
C PHE A 5 -7.41 -5.07 4.24
N VAL A 6 -7.12 -4.53 5.41
CA VAL A 6 -6.19 -3.40 5.53
C VAL A 6 -4.77 -3.89 5.31
N VAL A 7 -4.01 -3.16 4.51
CA VAL A 7 -2.59 -3.42 4.28
C VAL A 7 -1.79 -2.35 5.01
N GLU A 8 -1.02 -2.78 6.01
CA GLU A 8 -0.15 -1.91 6.80
C GLU A 8 1.31 -2.30 6.64
N ILE A 9 2.18 -1.32 6.39
CA ILE A 9 3.63 -1.49 6.31
C ILE A 9 4.28 -0.51 7.30
N TRP A 10 5.10 -1.03 8.22
CA TRP A 10 5.79 -0.24 9.24
C TRP A 10 4.89 0.69 10.07
N GLY A 11 3.66 0.25 10.36
CA GLY A 11 2.69 1.01 11.16
C GLY A 11 1.91 2.07 10.38
N GLU A 12 2.09 2.15 9.07
CA GLU A 12 1.34 3.04 8.17
C GLU A 12 0.32 2.22 7.37
N GLN A 13 -0.93 2.68 7.30
CA GLN A 13 -1.91 2.13 6.37
C GLN A 13 -1.56 2.58 4.95
N VAL A 14 -1.18 1.63 4.11
CA VAL A 14 -0.72 1.92 2.74
C VAL A 14 -1.80 1.66 1.70
N GLY A 15 -2.84 0.92 2.07
CA GLY A 15 -3.96 0.60 1.18
C GLY A 15 -4.89 -0.48 1.71
N LEU A 16 -5.82 -0.88 0.85
CA LEU A 16 -6.79 -1.94 1.06
C LEU A 16 -6.57 -3.05 0.03
N ALA A 17 -6.80 -4.30 0.41
CA ALA A 17 -6.89 -5.41 -0.50
C ALA A 17 -8.31 -5.97 -0.50
N ILE A 18 -8.99 -5.93 -1.64
CA ILE A 18 -10.33 -6.50 -1.79
C ILE A 18 -10.20 -7.87 -2.45
N ARG A 19 -10.81 -8.89 -1.84
CA ARG A 19 -10.90 -10.22 -2.44
C ARG A 19 -11.89 -10.20 -3.60
N GLU A 20 -11.40 -10.56 -4.78
CA GLU A 20 -12.17 -10.67 -6.03
C GLU A 20 -12.08 -12.09 -6.60
N ARG A 21 -12.87 -12.40 -7.63
CA ARG A 21 -12.72 -13.65 -8.40
C ARG A 21 -11.34 -13.66 -9.05
N GLY A 22 -10.45 -14.53 -8.55
CA GLY A 22 -9.11 -14.70 -9.09
C GLY A 22 -7.99 -14.08 -8.25
N GLY A 23 -8.29 -13.44 -7.11
CA GLY A 23 -7.25 -12.96 -6.20
C GLY A 23 -7.65 -11.79 -5.30
N PHE A 24 -6.70 -10.90 -5.08
CA PHE A 24 -6.80 -9.74 -4.23
C PHE A 24 -6.40 -8.51 -5.02
N ARG A 25 -7.35 -7.60 -5.25
CA ARG A 25 -7.07 -6.31 -5.88
C ARG A 25 -6.61 -5.33 -4.82
N PHE A 26 -5.46 -4.71 -5.05
CA PHE A 26 -4.92 -3.69 -4.16
C PHE A 26 -5.43 -2.29 -4.55
N PHE A 27 -5.77 -1.48 -3.55
CA PHE A 27 -6.15 -0.08 -3.69
C PHE A 27 -5.23 0.73 -2.76
N ALA A 28 -4.45 1.62 -3.33
CA ALA A 28 -3.47 2.40 -2.60
C ALA A 28 -4.14 3.56 -1.85
N ALA A 29 -3.76 3.74 -0.59
CA ALA A 29 -4.18 4.87 0.23
C ALA A 29 -3.08 5.94 0.37
N ALA A 30 -1.84 5.63 -0.04
CA ALA A 30 -0.69 6.51 0.07
C ALA A 30 0.02 6.71 -1.28
N PRO A 31 0.49 7.92 -1.62
CA PRO A 31 1.10 8.23 -2.92
C PRO A 31 2.26 7.32 -3.31
N GLY A 32 3.10 6.93 -2.34
CA GLY A 32 4.21 6.00 -2.56
C GLY A 32 3.79 4.61 -3.06
N TYR A 33 2.50 4.29 -3.00
CA TYR A 33 1.94 2.99 -3.38
C TYR A 33 1.03 3.05 -4.61
N PHE A 34 0.82 4.23 -5.22
CA PHE A 34 -0.06 4.38 -6.40
C PHE A 34 0.39 3.53 -7.59
N GLY A 35 1.67 3.22 -7.71
CA GLY A 35 2.16 2.28 -8.74
C GLY A 35 1.71 0.83 -8.56
N LEU A 36 1.08 0.50 -7.43
CA LEU A 36 0.47 -0.80 -7.16
C LEU A 36 -1.07 -0.76 -7.27
N ASP A 37 -1.66 0.42 -7.43
CA ASP A 37 -3.11 0.62 -7.41
C ASP A 37 -3.80 -0.17 -8.53
N GLY A 38 -4.90 -0.84 -8.19
CA GLY A 38 -5.67 -1.65 -9.10
C GLY A 38 -5.06 -3.00 -9.47
N ASN A 39 -3.81 -3.30 -9.07
CA ASN A 39 -3.16 -4.57 -9.40
C ASN A 39 -3.84 -5.75 -8.70
N LEU A 40 -4.03 -6.84 -9.45
CA LEU A 40 -4.58 -8.09 -8.95
C LEU A 40 -3.45 -9.06 -8.59
N TYR A 41 -3.49 -9.56 -7.36
CA TYR A 41 -2.51 -10.51 -6.84
C TYR A 41 -3.16 -11.85 -6.50
N PRO A 42 -2.50 -13.00 -6.74
CA PRO A 42 -3.11 -14.32 -6.49
C PRO A 42 -3.48 -14.56 -5.02
N THR A 43 -2.70 -14.00 -4.09
CA THR A 43 -2.92 -14.14 -2.65
C THR A 43 -2.68 -12.81 -1.94
N PHE A 44 -3.30 -12.63 -0.77
CA PHE A 44 -3.04 -11.46 0.10
C PHE A 44 -1.54 -11.33 0.46
N GLY A 45 -0.83 -12.45 0.61
CA GLY A 45 0.62 -12.45 0.82
C GLY A 45 1.40 -11.78 -0.31
N HIS A 46 0.96 -11.94 -1.57
CA HIS A 46 1.56 -11.26 -2.71
C HIS A 46 1.30 -9.75 -2.70
N VAL A 47 0.11 -9.31 -2.27
CA VAL A 47 -0.19 -7.88 -2.05
C VAL A 47 0.81 -7.29 -1.06
N ARG A 48 0.95 -7.93 0.11
CA ARG A 48 1.85 -7.47 1.17
C ARG A 48 3.30 -7.46 0.71
N LEU A 49 3.74 -8.48 -0.02
CA LEU A 49 5.10 -8.55 -0.55
C LEU A 49 5.38 -7.43 -1.57
N ALA A 50 4.43 -7.12 -2.45
CA ALA A 50 4.53 -6.01 -3.39
C ALA A 50 4.64 -4.66 -2.66
N ALA A 51 3.80 -4.43 -1.64
CA ALA A 51 3.85 -3.23 -0.81
C ALA A 51 5.19 -3.11 -0.06
N ILE A 52 5.70 -4.18 0.56
CA ILE A 52 7.02 -4.18 1.24
C ILE A 52 8.14 -3.82 0.25
N ARG A 53 8.12 -4.41 -0.95
CA ARG A 53 9.13 -4.10 -1.98
C ARG A 53 9.08 -2.62 -2.37
N LYS A 54 7.89 -2.07 -2.61
CA LYS A 54 7.72 -0.65 -2.93
C LYS A 54 8.24 0.23 -1.80
N ALA A 55 7.91 -0.11 -0.56
CA ALA A 55 8.34 0.62 0.62
C ALA A 55 9.88 0.63 0.81
N LYS A 56 10.55 -0.48 0.49
CA LYS A 56 12.02 -0.58 0.50
C LYS A 56 12.67 0.23 -0.62
N SER A 57 12.08 0.24 -1.82
CA SER A 57 12.58 1.06 -2.93
C SER A 57 12.40 2.56 -2.69
N ASP A 58 11.41 2.95 -1.89
CA ASP A 58 11.10 4.34 -1.54
C ASP A 58 11.88 4.84 -0.30
N ALA A 59 12.69 3.99 0.31
CA ALA A 59 13.47 4.27 1.53
C ALA A 59 14.49 5.43 1.45
N PRO A 60 14.87 6.02 0.29
CA PRO A 60 15.60 7.29 0.29
C PRO A 60 14.70 8.54 0.40
N ALA A 61 13.38 8.44 0.24
CA ALA A 61 12.48 9.60 0.18
C ALA A 61 11.74 9.92 1.50
N ARG A 62 11.67 8.97 2.44
CA ARG A 62 10.88 9.12 3.68
C ARG A 62 11.49 10.06 4.72
N SER A 63 12.77 10.41 4.61
CA SER A 63 13.43 11.35 5.53
C SER A 63 13.06 12.82 5.28
N ALA A 64 12.51 13.16 4.11
CA ALA A 64 12.30 14.56 3.71
C ALA A 64 10.85 15.06 3.86
N HIS A 65 9.88 14.22 4.21
CA HIS A 65 8.45 14.60 4.21
C HIS A 65 7.82 14.78 5.61
N ARG A 66 8.59 14.64 6.71
CA ARG A 66 8.05 14.86 8.07
C ARG A 66 8.03 16.33 8.54
N GLU A 67 8.53 17.26 7.73
CA GLU A 67 8.44 18.70 8.01
C GLU A 67 7.89 19.42 6.79
N THR A 68 6.57 19.55 6.67
CA THR A 68 5.91 20.71 6.03
C THR A 68 4.39 20.60 6.21
N THR A 69 3.81 21.68 6.71
CA THR A 69 2.36 21.97 6.93
C THR A 69 1.85 21.51 8.30
N LEU A 70 1.70 22.39 9.30
CA LEU A 70 0.99 23.67 9.29
C LEU A 70 1.80 24.82 9.95
N PRO A 71 1.94 26.01 9.32
CA PRO A 71 2.09 27.25 10.07
C PRO A 71 0.70 27.71 10.57
N GLY A 72 0.67 28.21 11.80
CA GLY A 72 -0.52 28.75 12.45
C GLY A 72 -0.98 30.12 11.95
#